data_AF-U9U170-F1
#
_entry.id   AF-U9U170-F1
#
_cell.length_a   1.000
_cell.length_b   1.000
_cell.length_c   1.000
_cell.angle_alpha   90.00
_cell.angle_beta   90.00
_cell.angle_gamma   90.00
#
_symmetry.space_group_name_H-M   'P 1'
#
loop_
_entity.id
_entity.type
_entity.pdbx_description
1 polymer ?
#
loop_
_entity_poly.entity_id
_entity_poly.type
_entity_poly.pdbx_seq_one_letter_code
_entity_poly.pdbx_strand_id
1 'polypeptide(L)' 'FGKSGNTIIDDFIFEKKLKWIPYNKFKNVEYLDKGGFGTIYKAIWLYNNKDNEVILKCHNNLSENLNEFLNEV' A
#
# COMPACT_ATOMS: atom_id res chain seq x y z
N PHE A 1 2.13 -0.98 -15.12
CA PHE A 1 1.65 -0.58 -13.77
C PHE A 1 1.27 0.88 -13.84
N GLY A 2 0.20 1.27 -13.14
CA GLY A 2 -0.45 2.58 -13.34
C GLY A 2 0.20 3.71 -12.55
N LYS A 3 -0.32 4.93 -12.75
CA LYS A 3 -0.07 6.09 -11.90
C LYS A 3 -1.11 6.14 -10.78
N SER A 4 -0.76 6.75 -9.65
CA SER A 4 -1.68 7.00 -8.54
C SER A 4 -2.68 8.12 -8.85
N GLY A 5 -2.31 9.03 -9.77
CA GLY A 5 -3.07 10.25 -10.06
C GLY A 5 -2.65 11.44 -9.19
N ASN A 6 -1.67 11.26 -8.31
CA ASN A 6 -1.04 12.32 -7.52
C ASN A 6 0.44 12.41 -7.90
N THR A 7 0.87 13.58 -8.39
CA THR A 7 2.23 13.78 -8.91
C THR A 7 3.30 13.59 -7.84
N ILE A 8 3.09 14.06 -6.61
CA ILE A 8 4.05 13.92 -5.50
C ILE A 8 4.25 12.44 -5.15
N ILE A 9 3.16 11.67 -5.11
CA ILE A 9 3.21 10.23 -4.82
C ILE A 9 3.86 9.49 -5.98
N ASP A 10 3.55 9.85 -7.23
CA ASP A 10 4.13 9.23 -8.41
C ASP A 10 5.65 9.47 -8.49
N ASP A 11 6.12 10.68 -8.15
CA ASP A 11 7.54 11.02 -8.09
C ASP A 11 8.25 10.21 -7.00
N PHE A 12 7.67 10.11 -5.80
CA PHE A 12 8.22 9.27 -4.73
C PHE A 12 8.32 7.79 -5.13
N ILE A 13 7.25 7.25 -5.73
CA ILE A 13 7.22 5.87 -6.21
C ILE A 13 8.32 5.64 -7.25
N PHE A 14 8.54 6.60 -8.15
CA PHE A 14 9.59 6.55 -9.15
C PHE A 14 10.99 6.60 -8.51
N GLU A 15 11.24 7.57 -7.63
CA GLU A 15 12.52 7.76 -6.94
C GLU A 15 12.92 6.53 -6.11
N LYS A 16 11.96 5.93 -5.39
CA LYS A 16 12.18 4.74 -4.56
C LYS A 16 12.08 3.43 -5.35
N LYS A 17 11.86 3.48 -6.67
CA LYS A 17 11.68 2.30 -7.55
C LYS A 17 10.58 1.35 -7.06
N LEU A 18 9.54 1.92 -6.47
CA LEU A 18 8.36 1.20 -6.01
C LEU A 18 7.37 1.00 -7.16
N LYS A 19 6.32 0.24 -6.88
CA LYS A 19 5.31 -0.13 -7.86
C LYS A 19 3.93 0.18 -7.33
N TRP A 20 3.23 1.08 -8.02
CA TRP A 20 1.83 1.35 -7.73
C TRP A 20 0.93 0.17 -8.14
N ILE A 21 0.07 -0.24 -7.22
CA ILE A 21 -0.94 -1.28 -7.45
C ILE A 21 -2.32 -0.68 -7.12
N PRO A 22 -3.23 -0.58 -8.10
CA PRO A 22 -4.59 -0.11 -7.84
C PRO A 22 -5.31 -1.00 -6.82
N TYR A 23 -6.08 -0.37 -5.92
CA TYR A 23 -6.80 -1.08 -4.86
C TYR A 23 -7.76 -2.17 -5.38
N ASN A 24 -8.35 -1.95 -6.56
CA ASN A 24 -9.25 -2.92 -7.20
C ASN A 24 -8.57 -4.23 -7.67
N LYS A 25 -7.24 -4.35 -7.53
CA LYS A 25 -6.51 -5.61 -7.77
C LYS A 25 -6.49 -6.52 -6.55
N PHE A 26 -6.94 -6.04 -5.40
CA PHE A 26 -7.06 -6.82 -4.18
C PHE A 26 -8.50 -7.29 -3.98
N LYS A 27 -8.65 -8.54 -3.52
CA LYS A 27 -9.91 -9.18 -3.15
C LYS A 27 -9.83 -9.69 -1.72
N ASN A 28 -10.98 -9.94 -1.11
CA ASN A 28 -11.09 -10.50 0.24
C ASN A 28 -10.17 -9.77 1.24
N VAL A 29 -10.27 -8.44 1.26
CA VAL A 29 -9.50 -7.62 2.19
C VAL A 29 -10.15 -7.75 3.56
N GLU A 30 -9.48 -8.46 4.46
CA GLU A 30 -9.95 -8.80 5.80
C GLU A 30 -9.03 -8.18 6.84
N TYR A 31 -9.61 -7.65 7.91
CA TYR A 31 -8.83 -7.15 9.05
C TYR A 31 -8.09 -8.32 9.72
N LEU A 32 -6.80 -8.13 10.01
CA LEU A 32 -5.99 -9.12 10.70
C LEU A 32 -5.68 -8.67 12.13
N ASP A 33 -5.10 -7.48 12.29
CA ASP A 33 -4.69 -6.96 13.60
C ASP A 33 -4.45 -5.44 13.56
N LYS A 34 -4.36 -4.79 14.73
CA LYS A 34 -3.97 -3.39 14.87
C LYS A 34 -2.92 -3.25 15.98
N GLY A 35 -1.72 -2.80 15.60
CA GLY A 35 -0.64 -2.49 16.53
C GLY A 35 -0.39 -0.98 16.66
N GLY A 36 0.65 -0.61 17.41
CA GLY A 36 1.08 0.78 17.58
C GLY A 36 1.50 1.46 16.26
N PHE A 37 1.95 0.69 15.27
CA PHE A 37 2.48 1.19 14.00
C PHE A 37 1.50 1.13 12.83
N GLY A 38 0.23 0.79 13.06
CA GLY A 38 -0.78 0.70 12.01
C GLY A 38 -1.73 -0.48 12.13
N THR A 39 -2.59 -0.59 11.14
CA THR A 39 -3.56 -1.66 10.99
C THR A 39 -3.10 -2.61 9.88
N ILE A 40 -3.17 -3.91 10.14
CA ILE A 40 -2.79 -4.97 9.22
C ILE A 40 -4.05 -5.62 8.67
N TYR A 41 -4.08 -5.83 7.37
CA TYR A 41 -5.11 -6.56 6.65
C TYR A 41 -4.49 -7.71 5.88
N LYS A 42 -5.24 -8.78 5.73
CA LYS A 42 -4.95 -9.88 4.84
C LYS A 42 -5.76 -9.69 3.56
N ALA A 43 -5.17 -9.95 2.39
CA ALA A 43 -5.88 -9.83 1.12
C ALA A 43 -5.35 -10.83 0.09
N ILE A 44 -6.13 -11.00 -0.98
CA ILE A 44 -5.72 -11.73 -2.18
C ILE A 44 -5.40 -10.72 -3.27
N TRP A 45 -4.15 -10.70 -3.74
CA TRP A 45 -3.72 -9.90 -4.89
C TRP A 45 -3.82 -10.71 -6.19
N LEU A 46 -4.71 -10.27 -7.09
CA LEU A 46 -4.87 -10.87 -8.41
C LEU A 46 -3.79 -10.36 -9.36
N TYR A 47 -2.80 -11.22 -9.64
CA TYR A 47 -1.70 -10.93 -10.55
C TYR A 47 -1.50 -12.07 -11.54
N ASN A 48 -1.55 -11.77 -12.85
CA ASN A 48 -1.40 -12.75 -13.93
C ASN A 48 -2.32 -13.98 -13.77
N ASN A 49 -3.60 -13.75 -13.46
CA ASN A 49 -4.61 -14.79 -13.21
C ASN A 49 -4.25 -15.75 -12.07
N LYS A 50 -3.37 -15.33 -11.16
CA LYS A 50 -3.06 -16.04 -9.92
C LYS A 50 -3.52 -15.21 -8.73
N ASP A 51 -4.09 -15.93 -7.77
CA ASP A 51 -4.45 -15.40 -6.46
C ASP A 51 -3.24 -15.55 -5.55
N ASN A 52 -2.67 -14.41 -5.13
CA ASN A 52 -1.51 -14.37 -4.24
C ASN A 52 -1.98 -13.82 -2.90
N GLU A 53 -1.76 -14.57 -1.83
CA GLU A 53 -2.03 -14.08 -0.48
C GLU A 53 -0.99 -13.00 -0.12
N VAL A 54 -1.47 -11.85 0.34
CA VAL A 54 -0.62 -10.70 0.69
C VAL A 54 -1.09 -10.09 2.01
N ILE A 55 -0.15 -9.41 2.67
CA ILE A 55 -0.42 -8.59 3.85
C ILE A 55 -0.38 -7.11 3.43
N LEU A 56 -1.45 -6.39 3.74
CA LEU A 56 -1.55 -4.95 3.55
C LEU A 56 -1.37 -4.27 4.91
N LYS A 57 -0.32 -3.46 5.05
CA LYS A 57 -0.08 -2.65 6.24
C LYS A 57 -0.53 -1.21 5.96
N CYS A 58 -1.51 -0.72 6.72
CA CYS A 58 -2.02 0.64 6.64
C CYS A 58 -1.56 1.42 7.88
N HIS A 59 -0.73 2.44 7.70
CA HIS A 59 -0.36 3.33 8.80
C HIS A 59 -1.52 4.27 9.13
N ASN A 60 -1.86 4.38 10.42
CA ASN A 60 -3.06 5.10 10.87
C ASN A 60 -2.93 6.64 10.76
N ASN A 61 -1.74 7.17 10.47
CA ASN A 61 -1.45 8.61 10.56
C ASN A 61 -0.91 9.22 9.25
N LEU A 62 -1.53 8.88 8.11
CA LEU A 62 -1.21 9.49 6.81
C LEU A 62 -1.43 11.02 6.79
N SER A 63 -2.25 11.57 7.69
CA SER A 63 -2.65 12.98 7.69
C SER A 63 -1.70 13.93 8.41
N GLU A 64 -0.88 13.46 9.36
CA GLU A 64 -0.07 14.38 10.17
C GLU A 64 1.38 14.52 9.68
N ASN A 65 1.95 13.52 8.98
CA ASN A 65 3.32 13.64 8.48
C ASN A 65 3.66 12.64 7.36
N LEU A 66 3.13 12.86 6.15
CA LEU A 66 3.43 12.03 4.98
C LEU A 66 4.95 11.90 4.75
N ASN A 67 5.72 12.97 5.01
CA ASN A 67 7.17 12.98 4.85
C ASN A 67 7.91 12.02 5.79
N GLU A 68 7.39 11.81 7.01
CA GLU A 68 7.99 10.88 7.97
C GLU A 68 7.78 9.43 7.54
N PHE A 69 6.58 9.12 7.04
CA PHE A 69 6.26 7.82 6.44
C PHE A 69 7.12 7.50 5.21
N LEU A 70 7.35 8.49 4.35
CA LEU A 70 8.16 8.32 3.13
C LEU A 70 9.66 8.13 3.42
N ASN A 71 10.12 8.49 4.61
CA ASN A 71 11.53 8.39 5.03
C ASN A 71 11.85 7.13 5.85
N GLU A 72 10.84 6.35 6.28
CA GLU A 72 11.04 5.08 6.95
C GLU A 72 11.56 4.04 5.91
N VAL A 73 12.81 3.58 6.06
CA VAL A 73 13.51 2.61 5.20
C VAL A 73 13.77 1.33 5.96
#